data_AF-A0A9J5XGK0-F1
#
_entry.id   AF-A0A9J5XGK0-F1
#
_cell.length_a   1.000
_cell.length_b   1.000
_cell.length_c   1.000
_cell.angle_alpha   90.00
_cell.angle_beta   90.00
_cell.angle_gamma   90.00
#
_symmetry.space_group_name_H-M   'P 1'
#
loop_
_entity.id
_entity.type
_entity.pdbx_description
1 polymer ?
#
loop_
_entity_poly.entity_id
_entity_poly.type
_entity_poly.pdbx_seq_one_letter_code
_entity_poly.pdbx_strand_id
1 'polypeptide(L)'
;MLWSVNITKKRLQDMRENGWESLLDDVSSFCDVHDILIPKLDESYFPEKSKPKFSGVSYAHHLRVEVFFVVIDVQLQELNDRFDVVSSDLLLGMGSLNPVNSFYNFDKGKIMTLAKCYPSEFDEGKIRDLSYQLDTFIIHM
;
A
#
# COMPACT_ATOMS: atom_id res chain seq x y z
N MET A 1 -6.63 -10.15 2.70
CA MET A 1 -6.54 -8.66 2.64
C MET A 1 -5.09 -8.19 2.77
N LEU A 2 -4.40 -8.38 3.91
CA LEU A 2 -3.00 -7.92 4.08
C LEU A 2 -1.99 -8.52 3.09
N TRP A 3 -2.15 -9.80 2.72
CA TRP A 3 -1.31 -10.42 1.68
C TRP A 3 -1.40 -9.66 0.34
N SER A 4 -2.60 -9.22 -0.04
CA SER A 4 -2.79 -8.41 -1.24
C SER A 4 -2.12 -7.05 -1.10
N VAL A 5 -2.20 -6.40 0.07
CA VAL A 5 -1.53 -5.11 0.34
C VAL A 5 -0.02 -5.25 0.20
N ASN A 6 0.58 -6.29 0.79
CA ASN A 6 2.02 -6.53 0.71
C ASN A 6 2.48 -6.81 -0.72
N ILE A 7 1.70 -7.55 -1.51
CA ILE A 7 1.99 -7.76 -2.93
C ILE A 7 1.92 -6.45 -3.69
N THR A 8 0.89 -5.62 -3.46
CA THR A 8 0.77 -4.31 -4.11
C THR A 8 1.97 -3.43 -3.79
N LYS A 9 2.38 -3.34 -2.51
CA LYS A 9 3.59 -2.61 -2.10
C LYS A 9 4.83 -3.10 -2.84
N LYS A 10 5.02 -4.43 -2.92
CA LYS A 10 6.15 -5.02 -3.64
C LYS A 10 6.13 -4.69 -5.14
N ARG A 11 4.96 -4.74 -5.77
CA ARG A 11 4.80 -4.41 -7.20
C ARG A 11 5.05 -2.93 -7.48
N LEU A 12 4.59 -2.04 -6.61
CA LEU A 12 4.88 -0.61 -6.73
C LEU A 12 6.38 -0.35 -6.61
N GLN A 13 7.06 -0.99 -5.66
CA GLN A 13 8.50 -0.87 -5.52
C GLN A 13 9.25 -1.37 -6.76
N ASP A 14 8.87 -2.54 -7.28
CA ASP A 14 9.47 -3.10 -8.50
C ASP A 14 9.22 -2.20 -9.72
N MET A 15 8.00 -1.66 -9.85
CA MET A 15 7.66 -0.70 -10.90
C MET A 15 8.51 0.57 -10.81
N ARG A 16 8.82 1.05 -9.60
CA ARG A 16 9.70 2.20 -9.38
C ARG A 16 11.14 1.92 -9.80
N GLU A 17 11.65 0.74 -9.46
CA GLU A 17 13.04 0.37 -9.68
C GLU A 17 13.32 -0.04 -11.13
N ASN A 18 12.40 -0.79 -11.73
CA ASN A 18 12.61 -1.51 -12.99
C ASN A 18 11.54 -1.22 -14.06
N GLY A 19 10.45 -0.55 -13.71
CA GLY A 19 9.27 -0.40 -14.58
C GLY A 19 9.25 0.87 -15.43
N TRP A 20 10.25 1.76 -15.31
CA TRP A 20 10.28 3.01 -16.07
C TRP A 20 10.43 2.75 -17.58
N GLU A 21 11.44 1.95 -17.95
CA GLU A 21 11.76 1.69 -19.36
C GLU A 21 10.58 0.99 -20.05
N SER A 22 9.99 -0.04 -19.43
CA SER A 22 8.84 -0.74 -20.00
C SER A 22 7.60 0.15 -20.12
N LEU A 23 7.33 1.01 -19.13
CA LEU A 23 6.22 1.96 -19.22
C LEU A 23 6.42 2.96 -20.35
N LEU A 24 7.65 3.45 -20.52
CA LEU A 24 7.98 4.40 -21.58
C LEU A 24 7.79 3.76 -22.96
N ASP A 25 8.20 2.50 -23.13
CA ASP A 25 7.99 1.74 -24.36
C ASP A 25 6.50 1.54 -24.66
N ASP A 26 5.70 1.15 -23.66
CA ASP A 26 4.25 0.97 -23.79
C ASP A 26 3.55 2.28 -24.18
N VAL A 27 3.90 3.39 -23.51
CA VAL A 27 3.35 4.72 -23.81
C VAL A 27 3.77 5.19 -25.20
N SER A 28 5.02 4.94 -25.60
CA SER A 28 5.51 5.31 -26.93
C SER A 28 4.77 4.53 -28.02
N SER A 29 4.60 3.21 -27.82
CA SER A 29 3.83 2.36 -28.74
C SER A 29 2.37 2.81 -28.84
N PHE A 30 1.74 3.18 -27.72
CA PHE A 30 0.39 3.72 -27.72
C PHE A 30 0.31 5.03 -28.51
N CYS A 31 1.25 5.95 -28.29
CA CYS A 31 1.30 7.22 -29.03
C CYS A 31 1.47 7.00 -30.53
N ASP A 32 2.35 6.10 -30.94
CA ASP A 32 2.59 5.75 -32.34
C ASP A 32 1.33 5.19 -33.01
N VAL A 33 0.58 4.32 -32.33
CA VAL A 33 -0.68 3.73 -32.83
C VAL A 33 -1.77 4.79 -33.00
N HIS A 34 -1.71 5.89 -32.24
CA HIS A 34 -2.73 6.94 -32.21
C HIS A 34 -2.28 8.26 -32.84
N ASP A 35 -1.15 8.27 -33.58
CA ASP A 35 -0.56 9.46 -34.19
C ASP A 35 -0.37 10.64 -33.19
N ILE A 36 -0.09 10.32 -31.93
CA ILE A 36 0.17 11.29 -30.87
C ILE A 36 1.65 11.67 -30.93
N LEU A 37 1.94 12.96 -31.14
CA LEU A 37 3.31 13.46 -31.18
C LEU A 37 3.99 13.31 -29.80
N ILE A 38 5.08 12.53 -29.76
CA ILE A 38 5.93 12.39 -28.58
C ILE A 38 6.90 13.58 -28.52
N PRO A 39 6.94 14.36 -27.42
CA PRO A 39 7.92 15.42 -27.24
C PRO A 39 9.35 14.86 -27.23
N LYS A 40 10.34 15.67 -27.65
CA LYS A 40 11.74 15.27 -27.55
C LYS A 40 12.17 15.18 -26.09
N LEU A 41 12.45 13.96 -25.65
CA LEU A 41 12.77 13.64 -24.25
C LEU A 41 14.10 14.23 -23.77
N ASP A 42 15.03 14.50 -24.69
CA ASP A 42 16.35 15.09 -24.40
C ASP A 42 16.32 16.63 -24.32
N GLU A 43 15.22 17.27 -24.72
CA GLU A 43 15.10 18.72 -24.60
C GLU A 43 14.96 19.15 -23.14
N SER A 44 15.38 20.38 -22.86
CA SER A 44 15.29 20.94 -21.51
C SER A 44 13.83 21.10 -21.10
N TYR A 45 13.52 20.73 -19.86
CA TYR A 45 12.19 20.93 -19.32
C TYR A 45 11.96 22.40 -18.97
N PHE A 46 10.88 22.98 -19.51
CA PHE A 46 10.42 24.33 -19.20
C PHE A 46 9.01 24.27 -18.58
N PRO A 47 8.86 24.59 -17.28
CA PRO A 47 7.54 24.66 -16.65
C PRO A 47 6.72 25.79 -17.29
N GLU A 48 5.47 25.52 -17.66
CA GLU A 48 4.56 26.49 -18.33
C GLU A 48 4.35 27.82 -17.56
N LYS A 49 4.71 27.89 -16.27
CA LYS A 49 4.35 28.98 -15.36
C LYS A 49 5.52 29.83 -14.85
N SER A 50 6.75 29.61 -15.31
CA SER A 50 7.90 30.42 -14.90
C SER A 50 8.68 30.96 -16.12
N LYS A 51 9.22 32.18 -15.99
CA LYS A 51 10.24 32.70 -16.92
C LYS A 51 11.27 31.60 -17.16
N PRO A 52 11.76 31.37 -18.39
CA PRO A 52 12.62 30.24 -18.72
C PRO A 52 13.93 30.34 -17.92
N LYS A 53 13.89 29.81 -16.70
CA LYS A 53 15.07 29.44 -15.94
C LYS A 53 15.34 28.03 -16.40
N PHE A 54 16.36 27.91 -17.23
CA PHE A 54 16.96 26.65 -17.60
C PHE A 54 17.20 25.84 -16.32
N SER A 55 16.44 24.75 -16.14
CA SER A 55 16.59 23.87 -14.98
C SER A 55 17.84 23.00 -15.09
N GLY A 56 18.41 22.86 -16.29
CA GLY A 56 19.47 21.90 -16.59
C GLY A 56 18.98 20.45 -16.59
N VAL A 57 17.67 20.23 -16.46
CA VAL A 57 17.03 18.92 -16.36
C VAL A 57 16.32 18.60 -17.67
N SER A 58 16.55 17.40 -18.21
CA SER A 58 15.87 16.94 -19.42
C SER A 58 14.40 16.62 -19.15
N TYR A 59 13.57 16.68 -20.18
CA TYR A 59 12.16 16.29 -20.09
C TYR A 59 11.99 14.85 -19.59
N ALA A 60 12.85 13.93 -20.05
CA ALA A 60 12.91 12.55 -19.56
C ALA A 60 13.12 12.47 -18.05
N HIS A 61 14.05 13.26 -17.50
CA HIS A 61 14.33 13.25 -16.08
C HIS A 61 13.16 13.81 -15.27
N HIS A 62 12.55 14.90 -15.72
CA HIS A 62 11.36 15.44 -15.07
C HIS A 62 10.25 14.39 -14.98
N LEU A 63 9.92 13.73 -16.09
CA LEU A 63 8.89 12.69 -16.10
C LEU A 63 9.24 11.50 -15.21
N ARG A 64 10.49 11.02 -15.26
CA ARG A 64 10.92 9.85 -14.46
C ARG A 64 10.98 10.16 -12.97
N VAL A 65 11.65 11.25 -12.59
CA VAL A 65 12.01 11.51 -11.19
C VAL A 65 10.97 12.35 -10.49
N GLU A 66 10.48 13.41 -11.13
CA GLU A 66 9.57 14.36 -10.47
C GLU A 66 8.10 13.97 -10.61
N VAL A 67 7.76 13.11 -11.58
CA VAL A 67 6.39 12.61 -11.77
C VAL A 67 6.27 11.14 -11.39
N PHE A 68 6.93 10.24 -12.13
CA PHE A 68 6.74 8.81 -12.00
C PHE A 68 7.16 8.29 -10.62
N PHE A 69 8.38 8.59 -10.16
CA PHE A 69 8.82 8.21 -8.81
C PHE A 69 7.97 8.83 -7.72
N VAL A 70 7.66 10.13 -7.82
CA VAL A 70 6.84 10.84 -6.81
C VAL A 70 5.47 10.20 -6.67
N VAL A 71 4.80 9.86 -7.78
CA VAL A 71 3.48 9.21 -7.73
C VAL A 71 3.59 7.85 -7.03
N ILE A 72 4.57 7.02 -7.37
CA ILE A 72 4.74 5.71 -6.73
C ILE A 72 5.07 5.86 -5.24
N ASP A 73 5.96 6.79 -4.89
CA ASP A 73 6.38 7.05 -3.52
C ASP A 73 5.20 7.50 -2.65
N VAL A 74 4.32 8.37 -3.18
CA VAL A 74 3.09 8.78 -2.49
C VAL A 74 2.16 7.58 -2.29
N GLN A 75 1.97 6.73 -3.29
CA GLN A 75 1.13 5.53 -3.16
C GLN A 75 1.69 4.54 -2.12
N LEU A 76 3.01 4.34 -2.12
CA LEU A 76 3.69 3.49 -1.13
C LEU A 76 3.54 4.07 0.28
N GLN A 77 3.73 5.38 0.44
CA GLN A 77 3.59 6.08 1.70
C GLN A 77 2.16 5.92 2.24
N GLU A 78 1.14 6.18 1.42
CA GLU A 78 -0.26 6.04 1.81
C GLU A 78 -0.60 4.61 2.25
N LEU A 79 -0.09 3.60 1.53
CA LEU A 79 -0.27 2.20 1.91
C LEU A 79 0.48 1.83 3.20
N ASN A 80 1.59 2.49 3.50
CA ASN A 80 2.31 2.29 4.76
C ASN A 80 1.58 2.96 5.93
N ASP A 81 1.03 4.16 5.72
CA ASP A 81 0.31 4.90 6.75
C ASP A 81 -1.03 4.26 7.09
N ARG A 82 -1.77 3.75 6.09
CA ARG A 82 -3.06 3.07 6.31
C ARG A 82 -2.94 1.64 6.85
N PHE A 83 -1.86 0.95 6.49
CA PHE A 83 -1.61 -0.43 6.91
C PHE A 83 -0.30 -0.51 7.67
N ASP A 84 -0.23 0.30 8.73
CA ASP A 84 0.82 0.20 9.73
C ASP A 84 0.67 -1.07 10.57
N VAL A 85 1.56 -1.26 11.55
CA VAL A 85 1.55 -2.44 12.42
C VAL A 85 0.21 -2.57 13.15
N VAL A 86 -0.30 -1.47 13.71
CA VAL A 86 -1.51 -1.46 14.53
C VAL A 86 -2.75 -1.78 13.69
N SER A 87 -2.92 -1.10 12.56
CA SER A 87 -4.06 -1.30 11.66
C SER A 87 -4.05 -2.70 11.05
N SER A 88 -2.86 -3.24 10.77
CA SER A 88 -2.70 -4.61 10.30
C SER A 88 -3.10 -5.65 11.35
N ASP A 89 -2.63 -5.49 12.59
CA ASP A 89 -2.99 -6.36 13.70
C ASP A 89 -4.49 -6.31 14.01
N LEU A 90 -5.09 -5.12 13.93
CA LEU A 90 -6.53 -4.92 14.09
C LEU A 90 -7.34 -5.69 13.03
N LEU A 91 -6.98 -5.56 11.76
CA LEU A 91 -7.64 -6.28 10.66
C LEU A 91 -7.47 -7.79 10.78
N LEU A 92 -6.30 -8.26 11.24
CA LEU A 92 -6.05 -9.67 11.49
C LEU A 92 -6.92 -10.20 12.64
N GLY A 93 -7.00 -9.46 13.75
CA GLY A 93 -7.87 -9.79 14.87
C GLY A 93 -9.35 -9.86 14.47
N MET A 94 -9.83 -8.89 13.69
CA MET A 94 -11.20 -8.91 13.14
C MET A 94 -11.41 -10.11 12.21
N GLY A 95 -10.42 -10.43 11.37
CA GLY A 95 -10.47 -11.59 10.48
C GLY A 95 -10.57 -12.94 11.22
N SER A 96 -10.03 -13.02 12.43
CA SER A 96 -10.12 -14.22 13.29
C SER A 96 -11.51 -14.42 13.90
N LEU A 97 -12.38 -13.42 13.87
CA LEU A 97 -13.78 -13.52 14.28
C LEU A 97 -14.72 -13.80 13.09
N ASN A 98 -14.17 -14.10 11.91
CA ASN A 98 -14.98 -14.41 10.73
C ASN A 98 -15.70 -15.77 10.88
N PRO A 99 -17.04 -15.83 10.83
CA PRO A 99 -17.79 -17.07 11.05
C PRO A 99 -17.69 -18.07 9.89
N VAL A 100 -17.11 -17.71 8.75
CA VAL A 100 -16.96 -18.60 7.58
C VAL A 100 -16.27 -19.92 7.96
N ASN A 101 -16.84 -21.03 7.48
CA ASN A 101 -16.34 -22.38 7.72
C ASN A 101 -16.13 -22.69 9.21
N SER A 102 -17.09 -22.31 10.05
CA SER A 102 -17.02 -22.52 11.51
C SER A 102 -15.81 -21.86 12.13
N PHE A 103 -15.61 -20.57 11.84
CA PHE A 103 -14.47 -19.78 12.32
C PHE A 103 -13.11 -20.42 11.97
N TYR A 104 -12.94 -20.89 10.73
CA TYR A 104 -11.70 -21.53 10.27
C TYR A 104 -10.43 -20.69 10.52
N ASN A 105 -10.55 -19.35 10.51
CA ASN A 105 -9.43 -18.42 10.74
C ASN A 105 -9.27 -18.01 12.22
N PHE A 106 -9.96 -18.69 13.14
CA PHE A 106 -9.88 -18.38 14.56
C PHE A 106 -8.44 -18.46 15.05
N ASP A 107 -8.03 -17.41 15.76
CA ASP A 107 -6.71 -17.29 16.34
C ASP A 107 -6.86 -16.48 17.62
N LYS A 108 -6.78 -17.18 18.75
CA LYS A 108 -6.87 -16.57 20.08
C LYS A 108 -5.85 -15.44 20.23
N GLY A 109 -4.61 -15.63 19.78
CA GLY A 109 -3.55 -14.63 19.91
C GLY A 109 -3.91 -13.32 19.24
N LYS A 110 -4.42 -13.37 18.00
CA LYS A 110 -4.84 -12.18 17.25
C LYS A 110 -6.03 -11.46 17.89
N ILE A 111 -7.02 -12.21 18.40
CA ILE A 111 -8.17 -11.63 19.10
C ILE A 111 -7.71 -10.96 20.42
N MET A 112 -6.76 -11.57 21.13
CA MET A 112 -6.17 -10.98 22.33
C MET A 112 -5.38 -9.71 22.02
N THR A 113 -4.65 -9.66 20.90
CA THR A 113 -3.98 -8.42 20.44
C THR A 113 -5.00 -7.34 20.11
N LEU A 114 -6.10 -7.69 19.41
CA LEU A 114 -7.18 -6.75 19.10
C LEU A 114 -7.77 -6.12 20.37
N ALA A 115 -8.07 -6.91 21.40
CA ALA A 115 -8.62 -6.39 22.65
C ALA A 115 -7.68 -5.39 23.33
N LYS A 116 -6.36 -5.61 23.25
CA LYS A 116 -5.35 -4.69 23.80
C LYS A 116 -5.29 -3.34 23.07
N CYS A 117 -5.79 -3.25 21.84
CA CYS A 117 -5.91 -1.98 21.11
C CYS A 117 -7.00 -1.05 21.71
N TYR A 118 -7.88 -1.56 22.58
CA TYR A 118 -8.99 -0.82 23.19
C TYR A 118 -8.89 -0.78 24.73
N PRO A 119 -7.85 -0.16 25.30
CA PRO A 119 -7.61 -0.18 26.75
C PRO A 119 -8.72 0.51 27.56
N SER A 120 -9.53 1.38 26.96
CA SER A 120 -10.70 1.99 27.59
C SER A 120 -11.85 1.01 27.81
N GLU A 121 -11.97 -0.01 26.95
CA GLU A 121 -13.03 -1.01 27.02
C GLU A 121 -12.58 -2.28 27.74
N PHE A 122 -11.30 -2.65 27.54
CA PHE A 122 -10.67 -3.85 28.07
C PHE A 122 -9.55 -3.49 29.05
N ASP A 123 -9.90 -3.41 30.33
CA ASP A 123 -8.91 -3.43 31.42
C ASP A 123 -8.25 -4.81 31.55
N GLU A 124 -7.19 -4.91 32.36
CA GLU A 124 -6.44 -6.17 32.56
C GLU A 124 -7.33 -7.34 33.04
N GLY A 125 -8.36 -7.05 33.85
CA GLY A 125 -9.31 -8.04 34.34
C GLY A 125 -10.13 -8.60 33.19
N LYS A 126 -10.73 -7.73 32.37
CA LYS A 126 -11.51 -8.12 31.19
C LYS A 126 -10.66 -8.82 30.14
N ILE A 127 -9.40 -8.44 29.96
CA ILE A 127 -8.45 -9.15 29.09
C ILE A 127 -8.24 -10.59 29.57
N ARG A 128 -8.04 -10.79 30.89
CA ARG A 128 -7.90 -12.14 31.46
C ARG A 128 -9.19 -12.96 31.28
N ASP A 129 -10.35 -12.36 31.54
CA ASP A 129 -11.64 -13.03 31.41
C ASP A 129 -11.93 -13.40 29.95
N LEU A 130 -11.65 -12.50 29.00
CA LEU A 130 -11.74 -12.76 27.57
C LEU A 130 -10.83 -13.92 27.16
N SER A 131 -9.59 -13.95 27.65
CA SER A 131 -8.65 -15.05 27.36
C SER A 131 -9.23 -16.40 27.77
N TYR A 132 -9.88 -16.48 28.92
CA TYR A 132 -10.54 -17.70 29.39
C TYR A 132 -11.76 -18.07 28.54
N GLN A 133 -12.58 -17.09 28.16
CA GLN A 133 -13.74 -17.32 27.28
C GLN A 133 -13.31 -17.83 25.90
N LEU A 134 -12.19 -17.35 25.37
CA LEU A 134 -11.67 -17.81 24.08
C LEU A 134 -11.10 -19.23 24.13
N ASP A 135 -10.60 -19.69 25.29
CA ASP A 135 -10.14 -21.08 25.46
C ASP A 135 -11.30 -22.09 25.37
N THR A 136 -12.49 -21.71 25.84
CA THR A 136 -13.68 -22.56 25.78
C THR A 136 -14.45 -22.42 24.46
N PHE A 137 -14.25 -21.33 23.72
CA PHE A 137 -14.97 -21.04 22.48
C PHE A 137 -14.84 -22.13 21.40
N ILE A 138 -13.64 -22.66 21.16
CA ILE A 138 -13.44 -23.75 20.18
C ILE A 138 -14.05 -25.07 20.66
N ILE A 139 -14.12 -25.31 21.96
CA ILE A 139 -14.65 -26.55 22.54
C ILE A 139 -16.17 -26.65 22.32
N HIS A 140 -16.84 -25.51 22.16
CA HIS A 140 -18.30 -25.40 22.06
C HIS A 140 -18.83 -25.15 20.64
N MET A 141 -17.96 -25.26 19.63
CA MET A 141 -18.28 -25.03 18.22
C MET A 141 -18.20 -26.33 17.42
#